data_AF-A0A7S0YQL1-F1
#
_entry.id   AF-A0A7S0YQL1-F1
#
_cell.length_a   1.000
_cell.length_b   1.000
_cell.length_c   1.000
_cell.angle_alpha   90.00
_cell.angle_beta   90.00
_cell.angle_gamma   90.00
#
_symmetry.space_group_name_H-M   'P 1'
#
loop_
_entity.id
_entity.type
_entity.pdbx_description
1 polymer ?
#
loop_
_entity_poly.entity_id
_entity_poly.type
_entity_poly.pdbx_seq_one_letter_code
_entity_poly.pdbx_strand_id
1 'polypeptide(L)'
;PSPSAAAAAAAALGEEELPPLDDQGYVPFYLYDTYENMDVRPGEVILFGKVEVPVNTFFSSANVGGYDIRSKGGGGGGNGSSSNSSSTANTTATATRKSTTPQNPNHNFPSSTASPAPPSQADSTWVSAAVVVKNLYRSLYVVPTADVLTDADGELAALEAKAAAGVPGAKMDLIKQLHIRMGDLKSEVRDFLRRFKITNTRMMPVRRKYAFDRTDIPRGDSWVLKVRYPLSAGTGAGGSTPLPLPLAPSGQLFSTILACQQSCLEALLIKRRIRGPGWIQIQSSAVQRVPYMLQSTWSKVELKMEGGAKGLFTAEKLSEAERK
;
A
#
# COMPACT_ATOMS: atom_id res chain seq x y z
N PRO A 1 -2.95 31.12 -2.91
CA PRO A 1 -2.78 29.96 -3.80
C PRO A 1 -4.13 29.29 -4.10
N SER A 2 -4.56 29.33 -5.36
CA SER A 2 -5.72 28.56 -5.83
C SER A 2 -5.45 27.05 -5.74
N PRO A 3 -6.48 26.21 -5.51
CA PRO A 3 -6.33 24.77 -5.63
C PRO A 3 -5.94 24.41 -7.07
N SER A 4 -5.06 23.42 -7.21
CA SER A 4 -4.72 22.83 -8.52
C SER A 4 -5.99 22.35 -9.22
N ALA A 5 -6.05 22.47 -10.55
CA ALA A 5 -7.18 21.99 -11.35
C ALA A 5 -7.51 20.50 -11.08
N ALA A 6 -6.50 19.69 -10.73
CA ALA A 6 -6.70 18.30 -10.32
C ALA A 6 -7.44 18.14 -8.98
N ALA A 7 -7.24 19.05 -8.02
CA ALA A 7 -7.94 19.05 -6.74
C ALA A 7 -9.39 19.54 -6.90
N ALA A 8 -9.63 20.52 -7.78
CA ALA A 8 -10.98 20.96 -8.12
C ALA A 8 -11.77 19.86 -8.88
N ALA A 9 -11.13 19.15 -9.81
CA ALA A 9 -11.72 18.02 -10.52
C ALA A 9 -12.03 16.84 -9.58
N ALA A 10 -11.14 16.54 -8.62
CA ALA A 10 -11.39 15.52 -7.60
C ALA A 10 -12.56 15.87 -6.67
N ALA A 11 -12.78 17.15 -6.35
CA ALA A 11 -13.92 17.58 -5.53
C ALA A 11 -15.26 17.61 -6.31
N ALA A 12 -15.22 17.63 -7.64
CA ALA A 12 -16.42 17.58 -8.50
C ALA A 12 -16.92 16.15 -8.77
N LEU A 13 -16.07 15.14 -8.53
CA LEU A 13 -16.42 13.73 -8.53
C LEU A 13 -16.70 13.35 -7.07
N GLY A 14 -17.97 13.12 -6.71
CA GLY A 14 -18.36 12.83 -5.32
C GLY A 14 -17.55 11.69 -4.70
N GLU A 15 -17.28 11.78 -3.38
CA GLU A 15 -16.52 10.75 -2.67
C GLU A 15 -17.22 9.38 -2.81
N GLU A 16 -16.60 8.46 -3.56
CA GLU A 16 -17.09 7.08 -3.62
C GLU A 16 -16.90 6.42 -2.25
N GLU A 17 -17.95 5.81 -1.71
CA GLU A 17 -17.94 5.17 -0.40
C GLU A 17 -16.89 4.04 -0.32
N LEU A 18 -16.18 3.95 0.81
CA LEU A 18 -15.25 2.84 1.06
C LEU A 18 -16.00 1.49 0.99
N PRO A 19 -15.30 0.37 0.70
CA PRO A 19 -15.86 -0.95 0.92
C PRO A 19 -16.32 -1.12 2.38
N PRO A 20 -17.30 -2.00 2.66
CA PRO A 20 -17.79 -2.26 4.01
C PRO A 20 -16.66 -2.47 5.02
N LEU A 21 -16.81 -1.83 6.17
CA LEU A 21 -15.89 -1.97 7.29
C LEU A 21 -16.29 -3.17 8.15
N ASP A 22 -15.31 -3.76 8.82
CA ASP A 22 -15.57 -4.67 9.94
C ASP A 22 -16.01 -3.90 11.20
N ASP A 23 -16.35 -4.65 12.25
CA ASP A 23 -16.77 -4.14 13.55
C ASP A 23 -15.68 -3.29 14.25
N GLN A 24 -14.42 -3.43 13.85
CA GLN A 24 -13.28 -2.66 14.33
C GLN A 24 -12.97 -1.41 13.46
N GLY A 25 -13.69 -1.18 12.36
CA GLY A 25 -13.54 -0.02 11.48
C GLY A 25 -12.43 -0.14 10.43
N TYR A 26 -11.99 -1.34 10.10
CA TYR A 26 -11.04 -1.63 9.02
C TYR A 26 -11.77 -2.14 7.77
N VAL A 27 -11.19 -1.92 6.59
CA VAL A 27 -11.59 -2.61 5.35
C VAL A 27 -10.85 -3.96 5.29
N PRO A 28 -11.58 -5.10 5.28
CA PRO A 28 -10.97 -6.41 5.08
C PRO A 28 -10.51 -6.57 3.63
N PHE A 29 -9.22 -6.87 3.45
CA PHE A 29 -8.61 -7.03 2.12
C PHE A 29 -7.88 -8.37 2.03
N TYR A 30 -8.21 -9.18 1.03
CA TYR A 30 -7.46 -10.39 0.72
C TYR A 30 -6.36 -10.09 -0.29
N LEU A 31 -5.11 -10.10 0.15
CA LEU A 31 -3.94 -9.88 -0.71
C LEU A 31 -3.65 -11.09 -1.59
N TYR A 32 -3.33 -10.85 -2.88
CA TYR A 32 -2.75 -11.84 -3.78
C TYR A 32 -1.31 -11.49 -4.18
N ASP A 33 -1.09 -10.26 -4.66
CA ASP A 33 0.13 -9.88 -5.36
C ASP A 33 0.51 -8.42 -5.04
N THR A 34 1.77 -8.06 -5.30
CA THR A 34 2.31 -6.73 -5.01
C THR A 34 3.25 -6.26 -6.11
N TYR A 35 3.07 -5.02 -6.55
CA TYR A 35 3.86 -4.40 -7.61
C TYR A 35 4.57 -3.13 -7.12
N GLU A 36 5.81 -2.95 -7.53
CA GLU A 36 6.54 -1.68 -7.39
C GLU A 36 7.20 -1.30 -8.72
N ASN A 37 7.38 0.00 -8.94
CA ASN A 37 8.15 0.51 -10.06
C ASN A 37 8.97 1.70 -9.56
N MET A 38 10.23 1.44 -9.20
CA MET A 38 11.07 2.46 -8.57
C MET A 38 11.51 3.57 -9.53
N ASP A 39 11.58 3.31 -10.84
CA ASP A 39 12.04 4.29 -11.82
C ASP A 39 10.96 5.33 -12.15
N VAL A 40 9.70 4.89 -12.26
CA VAL A 40 8.55 5.76 -12.58
C VAL A 40 7.84 6.26 -11.33
N ARG A 41 7.75 5.45 -10.27
CA ARG A 41 6.96 5.73 -9.05
C ARG A 41 7.73 5.34 -7.77
N PRO A 42 8.89 5.97 -7.50
CA PRO A 42 9.67 5.69 -6.30
C PRO A 42 8.89 6.03 -5.03
N GLY A 43 8.99 5.17 -4.02
CA GLY A 43 8.23 5.31 -2.78
C GLY A 43 6.75 4.90 -2.86
N GLU A 44 6.33 4.27 -3.96
CA GLU A 44 4.99 3.71 -4.16
C GLU A 44 5.04 2.18 -4.30
N VAL A 45 4.09 1.48 -3.68
CA VAL A 45 3.84 0.05 -3.86
C VAL A 45 2.34 -0.15 -4.02
N ILE A 46 1.92 -0.96 -4.99
CA ILE A 46 0.53 -1.36 -5.19
C ILE A 46 0.33 -2.77 -4.65
N LEU A 47 -0.71 -2.96 -3.85
CA LEU A 47 -1.18 -4.26 -3.39
C LEU A 47 -2.42 -4.66 -4.21
N PHE A 48 -2.44 -5.85 -4.81
CA PHE A 48 -3.57 -6.37 -5.57
C PHE A 48 -4.25 -7.50 -4.83
N GLY A 49 -5.58 -7.53 -4.86
CA GLY A 49 -6.37 -8.42 -4.02
C GLY A 49 -7.86 -8.37 -4.30
N LYS A 50 -8.65 -8.68 -3.26
CA LYS A 50 -10.11 -8.51 -3.27
C LYS A 50 -10.62 -7.84 -2.01
N VAL A 51 -11.74 -7.15 -2.19
CA VAL A 51 -12.64 -6.69 -1.12
C VAL A 51 -14.05 -7.21 -1.42
N GLU A 52 -14.85 -7.29 -0.37
CA GLU A 52 -16.29 -7.52 -0.48
C GLU A 52 -17.00 -6.18 -0.68
N VAL A 53 -18.09 -6.16 -1.45
CA VAL A 53 -18.94 -4.99 -1.66
C VAL A 53 -20.39 -5.43 -1.86
N PRO A 54 -21.39 -4.59 -1.51
CA PRO A 54 -22.79 -4.86 -1.86
C PRO A 54 -23.00 -5.07 -3.36
N VAL A 55 -23.89 -5.98 -3.75
CA VAL A 55 -24.15 -6.33 -5.16
C VAL A 55 -24.60 -5.11 -5.99
N ASN A 56 -25.29 -4.15 -5.38
CA ASN A 56 -25.78 -2.94 -6.05
C ASN A 56 -24.73 -1.83 -6.25
N THR A 57 -23.52 -1.95 -5.68
CA THR A 57 -22.50 -0.87 -5.65
C THR A 57 -22.06 -0.35 -7.03
N PHE A 58 -22.23 -1.12 -8.11
CA PHE A 58 -21.81 -0.72 -9.46
C PHE A 58 -22.97 -0.48 -10.45
N PHE A 59 -24.22 -0.70 -10.06
CA PHE A 59 -25.37 -0.54 -10.96
C PHE A 59 -26.02 0.86 -10.91
N SER A 60 -25.56 1.75 -10.01
CA SER A 60 -26.18 3.06 -9.75
C SER A 60 -25.91 4.14 -10.81
N SER A 61 -24.99 3.93 -11.76
CA SER A 61 -24.62 4.94 -12.78
C SER A 61 -25.54 4.98 -14.00
N ALA A 62 -26.57 4.14 -14.09
CA ALA A 62 -27.44 4.02 -15.26
C ALA A 62 -28.57 5.09 -15.37
N ASN A 63 -28.66 6.03 -14.43
CA ASN A 63 -29.64 7.13 -14.47
C ASN A 63 -29.06 8.44 -15.03
N VAL A 64 -28.46 8.38 -16.21
CA VAL A 64 -28.22 9.57 -17.05
C VAL A 64 -29.24 9.57 -18.18
N GLY A 65 -30.30 10.38 -18.01
CA GLY A 65 -31.18 10.87 -19.07
C GLY A 65 -31.72 9.81 -20.05
N GLY A 66 -32.89 9.25 -19.74
CA GLY A 66 -33.67 8.51 -20.74
C GLY A 66 -34.07 9.40 -21.92
N TYR A 67 -33.30 9.35 -23.01
CA TYR A 67 -33.75 9.84 -24.31
C TYR A 67 -34.74 8.82 -24.88
N ASP A 68 -36.02 9.07 -24.65
CA ASP A 68 -37.13 8.33 -25.21
C ASP A 68 -37.21 8.57 -26.74
N ILE A 69 -36.57 7.71 -27.53
CA ILE A 69 -36.66 7.73 -29.00
C ILE A 69 -37.97 7.04 -29.44
N ARG A 70 -39.12 7.58 -29.02
CA ARG A 70 -40.43 7.13 -29.50
C ARG A 70 -41.49 8.25 -29.55
N SER A 71 -41.28 9.28 -30.37
CA SER A 71 -42.42 9.99 -30.99
C SER A 71 -42.05 10.85 -32.21
N LYS A 72 -42.36 10.32 -33.40
CA LYS A 72 -43.10 10.94 -34.54
C LYS A 72 -42.58 10.44 -35.88
N GLY A 73 -43.50 9.92 -36.69
CA GLY A 73 -43.21 9.43 -38.04
C GLY A 73 -43.33 10.52 -39.10
N GLY A 74 -42.73 10.26 -40.25
CA GLY A 74 -42.87 11.02 -41.50
C GLY A 74 -42.24 10.20 -42.63
N GLY A 75 -43.04 9.75 -43.59
CA GLY A 75 -42.59 8.86 -44.66
C GLY A 75 -41.92 9.61 -45.82
N GLY A 76 -41.03 8.92 -46.53
CA GLY A 76 -40.40 9.39 -47.76
C GLY A 76 -39.44 8.32 -48.30
N GLY A 77 -39.80 7.66 -49.40
CA GLY A 77 -38.98 6.61 -50.02
C GLY A 77 -38.00 7.15 -51.05
N GLY A 78 -36.94 6.40 -51.34
CA GLY A 78 -35.98 6.69 -52.41
C GLY A 78 -34.88 5.63 -52.51
N ASN A 79 -34.66 5.09 -53.71
CA ASN A 79 -33.69 4.01 -53.99
C ASN A 79 -32.22 4.47 -53.90
N GLY A 80 -31.32 3.53 -53.59
CA GLY A 80 -29.87 3.66 -53.78
C GLY A 80 -29.17 2.30 -53.65
N SER A 81 -28.56 1.82 -54.73
CA SER A 81 -28.03 0.44 -54.86
C SER A 81 -26.52 0.32 -54.60
N SER A 82 -26.07 -0.93 -54.35
CA SER A 82 -24.66 -1.44 -54.40
C SER A 82 -23.66 -0.80 -53.40
N SER A 83 -22.57 -1.41 -52.94
CA SER A 83 -22.09 -2.82 -52.80
C SER A 83 -20.94 -2.79 -51.73
N ASN A 84 -20.17 -3.83 -51.36
CA ASN A 84 -19.92 -5.17 -51.90
C ASN A 84 -19.34 -6.10 -50.78
N SER A 85 -18.83 -7.27 -51.19
CA SER A 85 -17.84 -8.18 -50.56
C SER A 85 -18.24 -9.07 -49.37
N SER A 86 -17.82 -10.32 -49.52
CA SER A 86 -18.13 -11.50 -48.72
C SER A 86 -16.91 -12.04 -47.97
N SER A 87 -17.12 -12.69 -46.82
CA SER A 87 -16.29 -13.86 -46.45
C SER A 87 -17.02 -14.84 -45.51
N THR A 88 -17.29 -16.01 -46.09
CA THR A 88 -17.17 -17.37 -45.51
C THR A 88 -17.73 -17.63 -44.10
N ALA A 89 -18.84 -18.38 -44.07
CA ALA A 89 -19.35 -19.04 -42.86
C ALA A 89 -18.48 -20.24 -42.45
N ASN A 90 -18.53 -20.59 -41.16
CA ASN A 90 -18.17 -21.93 -40.69
C ASN A 90 -19.27 -22.43 -39.74
N THR A 91 -19.89 -23.55 -40.09
CA THR A 91 -21.02 -24.13 -39.38
C THR A 91 -20.56 -25.38 -38.62
N THR A 92 -20.85 -25.46 -37.33
CA THR A 92 -20.83 -26.74 -36.61
C THR A 92 -22.09 -26.87 -35.76
N ALA A 93 -22.78 -27.99 -35.89
CA ALA A 93 -24.11 -28.21 -35.32
C ALA A 93 -24.05 -28.76 -33.88
N THR A 94 -25.10 -28.46 -33.10
CA THR A 94 -25.38 -29.13 -31.82
C THR A 94 -26.81 -29.66 -31.84
N ALA A 95 -26.97 -30.96 -31.58
CA ALA A 95 -28.24 -31.66 -31.72
C ALA A 95 -29.21 -31.39 -30.57
N THR A 96 -30.50 -31.29 -30.89
CA THR A 96 -31.61 -31.22 -29.93
C THR A 96 -31.97 -32.60 -29.39
N ARG A 97 -32.21 -32.72 -28.07
CA ARG A 97 -32.87 -33.90 -27.48
C ARG A 97 -33.89 -33.45 -26.43
N LYS A 98 -35.13 -33.94 -26.55
CA LYS A 98 -36.26 -33.62 -25.65
C LYS A 98 -36.38 -34.67 -24.55
N SER A 99 -36.80 -34.25 -23.35
CA SER A 99 -37.42 -35.08 -22.31
C SER A 99 -38.25 -34.17 -21.39
N THR A 100 -39.56 -33.98 -21.61
CA THR A 100 -40.66 -34.77 -21.00
C THR A 100 -40.66 -34.78 -19.47
N THR A 101 -41.47 -33.89 -18.88
CA THR A 101 -41.87 -33.88 -17.46
C THR A 101 -43.35 -34.25 -17.35
N PRO A 102 -43.78 -35.17 -16.47
CA PRO A 102 -45.19 -35.41 -16.19
C PRO A 102 -45.72 -34.46 -15.09
N GLN A 103 -46.96 -33.98 -15.27
CA GLN A 103 -47.71 -33.23 -14.25
C GLN A 103 -48.53 -34.18 -13.35
N ASN A 104 -48.76 -33.80 -12.10
CA ASN A 104 -49.97 -34.15 -11.32
C ASN A 104 -50.17 -33.09 -10.19
N PRO A 105 -51.33 -33.00 -9.50
CA PRO A 105 -51.98 -31.70 -9.38
C PRO A 105 -52.17 -31.21 -7.94
N ASN A 106 -52.67 -29.98 -7.85
CA ASN A 106 -53.10 -29.23 -6.66
C ASN A 106 -53.54 -30.05 -5.44
N HIS A 107 -52.92 -29.77 -4.29
CA HIS A 107 -53.63 -29.67 -3.03
C HIS A 107 -53.34 -28.31 -2.38
N ASN A 108 -54.41 -27.59 -2.03
CA ASN A 108 -54.38 -26.23 -1.51
C ASN A 108 -54.71 -26.27 -0.01
N PHE A 109 -53.86 -25.67 0.84
CA PHE A 109 -54.11 -25.50 2.28
C PHE A 109 -53.59 -24.13 2.76
N PRO A 110 -54.19 -23.55 3.82
CA PRO A 110 -54.31 -22.10 3.94
C PRO A 110 -53.11 -21.38 4.55
N SER A 111 -53.07 -20.08 4.28
CA SER A 111 -52.06 -19.11 4.69
C SER A 111 -51.79 -19.09 6.20
N SER A 112 -50.56 -19.44 6.59
CA SER A 112 -49.99 -19.08 7.89
C SER A 112 -49.36 -17.68 7.80
N THR A 113 -49.74 -16.79 8.71
CA THR A 113 -49.14 -15.45 8.83
C THR A 113 -47.69 -15.55 9.29
N ALA A 114 -46.74 -15.28 8.39
CA ALA A 114 -45.34 -15.16 8.76
C ALA A 114 -45.09 -13.81 9.48
N SER A 115 -44.51 -13.87 10.68
CA SER A 115 -43.87 -12.70 11.30
C SER A 115 -42.82 -12.11 10.33
N PRO A 116 -42.59 -10.78 10.35
CA PRO A 116 -41.58 -10.18 9.50
C PRO A 116 -40.21 -10.80 9.79
N ALA A 117 -39.57 -11.32 8.74
CA ALA A 117 -38.19 -11.78 8.81
C ALA A 117 -37.27 -10.62 9.23
N PRO A 118 -36.17 -10.89 9.96
CA PRO A 118 -35.13 -9.88 10.15
C PRO A 118 -34.64 -9.38 8.78
N PRO A 119 -34.18 -8.11 8.67
CA PRO A 119 -33.74 -7.56 7.40
C PRO A 119 -32.68 -8.46 6.80
N SER A 120 -32.90 -8.87 5.55
CA SER A 120 -32.00 -9.74 4.80
C SER A 120 -30.58 -9.17 4.82
N GLN A 121 -29.58 -10.01 5.07
CA GLN A 121 -28.19 -9.68 4.80
C GLN A 121 -28.13 -9.12 3.37
N ALA A 122 -27.60 -7.91 3.21
CA ALA A 122 -27.48 -7.30 1.89
C ALA A 122 -26.55 -8.17 1.05
N ASP A 123 -27.05 -8.70 -0.08
CA ASP A 123 -26.27 -9.58 -0.94
C ASP A 123 -24.93 -8.91 -1.29
N SER A 124 -23.84 -9.63 -1.00
CA SER A 124 -22.48 -9.16 -1.16
C SER A 124 -21.75 -9.93 -2.25
N THR A 125 -20.70 -9.32 -2.82
CA THR A 125 -19.89 -9.96 -3.85
C THR A 125 -18.43 -9.54 -3.77
N TRP A 126 -17.54 -10.44 -4.18
CA TRP A 126 -16.10 -10.24 -4.16
C TRP A 126 -15.61 -9.61 -5.46
N VAL A 127 -14.93 -8.46 -5.35
CA VAL A 127 -14.42 -7.70 -6.49
C VAL A 127 -12.92 -7.55 -6.45
N SER A 128 -12.29 -7.37 -7.62
CA SER A 128 -10.87 -7.03 -7.70
C SER A 128 -10.62 -5.66 -7.09
N ALA A 129 -9.58 -5.57 -6.25
CA ALA A 129 -9.21 -4.36 -5.56
C ALA A 129 -7.69 -4.11 -5.61
N ALA A 130 -7.31 -2.84 -5.69
CA ALA A 130 -5.95 -2.37 -5.55
C ALA A 130 -5.80 -1.42 -4.35
N VAL A 131 -4.67 -1.46 -3.66
CA VAL A 131 -4.28 -0.49 -2.63
C VAL A 131 -2.95 0.16 -3.01
N VAL A 132 -3.00 1.42 -3.40
CA VAL A 132 -1.83 2.23 -3.78
C VAL A 132 -1.25 2.88 -2.52
N VAL A 133 -0.15 2.35 -2.01
CA VAL A 133 0.55 2.83 -0.81
C VAL A 133 1.68 3.78 -1.22
N LYS A 134 1.54 5.07 -0.94
CA LYS A 134 2.51 6.12 -1.32
C LYS A 134 3.41 6.52 -0.15
N ASN A 135 4.35 7.45 -0.40
CA ASN A 135 5.22 8.05 0.63
C ASN A 135 5.98 7.02 1.50
N LEU A 136 6.44 5.94 0.89
CA LEU A 136 7.34 4.99 1.52
C LEU A 136 8.74 5.60 1.69
N TYR A 137 9.47 5.08 2.69
CA TYR A 137 10.77 5.60 3.12
C TYR A 137 11.83 4.50 3.06
N ARG A 138 13.01 4.80 2.51
CA ARG A 138 14.19 3.95 2.70
C ARG A 138 14.63 4.00 4.16
N SER A 139 15.15 2.89 4.66
CA SER A 139 15.89 2.80 5.93
C SER A 139 17.27 2.21 5.64
N LEU A 140 18.32 3.01 5.85
CA LEU A 140 19.71 2.57 5.78
C LEU A 140 20.23 2.26 7.19
N TYR A 141 21.26 1.43 7.27
CA TYR A 141 22.01 1.19 8.51
C TYR A 141 23.49 1.41 8.24
N VAL A 142 24.04 2.50 8.79
CA VAL A 142 25.46 2.85 8.67
C VAL A 142 26.21 2.19 9.81
N VAL A 143 27.20 1.36 9.47
CA VAL A 143 28.05 0.64 10.42
C VAL A 143 29.25 1.54 10.76
N PRO A 144 29.36 2.09 11.98
CA PRO A 144 30.49 2.94 12.35
C PRO A 144 31.80 2.14 12.34
N THR A 145 32.93 2.80 12.10
CA THR A 145 34.24 2.23 12.47
C THR A 145 34.37 2.17 14.00
N ALA A 146 35.31 1.33 14.49
CA ALA A 146 35.50 1.12 15.93
C ALA A 146 35.73 2.43 16.71
N ASP A 147 36.49 3.35 16.12
CA ASP A 147 36.94 4.58 16.77
C ASP A 147 35.78 5.52 17.14
N VAL A 148 34.69 5.54 16.34
CA VAL A 148 33.54 6.45 16.53
C VAL A 148 32.80 6.20 17.85
N LEU A 149 32.82 4.96 18.34
CA LEU A 149 32.14 4.56 19.57
C LEU A 149 33.11 4.04 20.63
N THR A 150 34.38 4.48 20.56
CA THR A 150 35.36 4.24 21.63
C THR A 150 34.78 4.67 22.98
N ASP A 151 34.97 3.85 24.00
CA ASP A 151 34.45 4.09 25.36
C ASP A 151 35.56 4.00 26.40
N ALA A 152 36.64 4.76 26.18
CA ALA A 152 37.81 4.79 27.08
C ALA A 152 37.44 5.16 28.53
N ASP A 153 36.44 6.04 28.70
CA ASP A 153 35.96 6.50 30.01
C ASP A 153 34.89 5.57 30.64
N GLY A 154 34.48 4.50 29.95
CA GLY A 154 33.44 3.55 30.40
C GLY A 154 32.01 4.12 30.54
N GLU A 155 31.80 5.36 30.11
CA GLU A 155 30.54 6.09 30.26
C GLU A 155 29.40 5.45 29.45
N LEU A 156 29.67 4.98 28.22
CA LEU A 156 28.66 4.35 27.37
C LEU A 156 28.24 3.00 27.96
N ALA A 157 29.19 2.19 28.43
CA ALA A 157 28.93 0.95 29.15
C ALA A 157 28.11 1.18 30.43
N ALA A 158 28.41 2.24 31.18
CA ALA A 158 27.65 2.62 32.38
C ALA A 158 26.21 3.08 32.06
N LEU A 159 26.02 3.83 30.96
CA LEU A 159 24.69 4.24 30.48
C LEU A 159 23.89 3.04 29.93
N GLU A 160 24.55 2.09 29.27
CA GLU A 160 23.93 0.82 28.85
C GLU A 160 23.47 -0.01 30.04
N ALA A 161 24.31 -0.18 31.06
CA ALA A 161 23.97 -0.91 32.28
C ALA A 161 22.75 -0.28 33.00
N LYS A 162 22.73 1.05 33.15
CA LYS A 162 21.59 1.78 33.72
C LYS A 162 20.32 1.62 32.88
N ALA A 163 20.43 1.68 31.55
CA ALA A 163 19.29 1.49 30.65
C ALA A 163 18.76 0.04 30.66
N ALA A 164 19.64 -0.96 30.80
CA ALA A 164 19.28 -2.37 30.95
C ALA A 164 18.63 -2.67 32.31
N ALA A 165 19.08 -2.01 33.38
CA ALA A 165 18.49 -2.05 34.71
C ALA A 165 17.14 -1.32 34.83
N GLY A 166 16.61 -0.76 33.74
CA GLY A 166 15.30 -0.09 33.72
C GLY A 166 15.26 1.28 34.41
N VAL A 167 16.41 1.90 34.70
CA VAL A 167 16.47 3.20 35.38
C VAL A 167 15.73 4.26 34.56
N PRO A 168 14.75 4.99 35.14
CA PRO A 168 14.03 6.05 34.45
C PRO A 168 14.99 7.10 33.85
N GLY A 169 14.72 7.54 32.63
CA GLY A 169 15.58 8.50 31.91
C GLY A 169 16.85 7.92 31.28
N ALA A 170 17.49 6.89 31.87
CA ALA A 170 18.80 6.40 31.43
C ALA A 170 18.87 6.00 29.95
N LYS A 171 17.80 5.40 29.40
CA LYS A 171 17.69 5.09 27.96
C LYS A 171 17.69 6.33 27.06
N MET A 172 17.07 7.42 27.52
CA MET A 172 17.09 8.71 26.80
C MET A 172 18.49 9.29 26.83
N ASP A 173 19.17 9.26 27.98
CA ASP A 173 20.51 9.82 28.14
C ASP A 173 21.57 9.02 27.38
N LEU A 174 21.46 7.69 27.33
CA LEU A 174 22.21 6.82 26.44
C LEU A 174 22.05 7.23 24.96
N ILE A 175 20.82 7.49 24.50
CA ILE A 175 20.55 7.91 23.12
C ILE A 175 21.06 9.33 22.85
N LYS A 176 21.01 10.25 23.82
CA LYS A 176 21.66 11.58 23.72
C LYS A 176 23.17 11.41 23.54
N GLN A 177 23.83 10.58 24.37
CA GLN A 177 25.27 10.42 24.32
C GLN A 177 25.75 9.74 23.03
N LEU A 178 25.02 8.72 22.56
CA LEU A 178 25.23 8.14 21.22
C LEU A 178 25.03 9.17 20.11
N HIS A 179 24.06 10.09 20.24
CA HIS A 179 23.90 11.18 19.28
C HIS A 179 25.07 12.17 19.32
N ILE A 180 25.70 12.42 20.47
CA ILE A 180 26.86 13.29 20.60
C ILE A 180 28.08 12.61 19.95
N ARG A 181 28.42 11.38 20.36
CA ARG A 181 29.57 10.63 19.80
C ARG A 181 29.46 10.37 18.29
N MET A 182 28.25 10.10 17.77
CA MET A 182 28.01 9.99 16.32
C MET A 182 27.87 11.36 15.60
N GLY A 183 28.33 12.48 16.20
CA GLY A 183 28.22 13.83 15.63
C GLY A 183 28.85 13.95 14.23
N ASP A 184 30.14 13.62 14.13
CA ASP A 184 30.90 13.73 12.89
C ASP A 184 30.48 12.68 11.86
N LEU A 185 30.18 11.45 12.32
CA LEU A 185 29.61 10.39 11.47
C LEU A 185 28.31 10.86 10.77
N LYS A 186 27.40 11.52 11.49
CA LYS A 186 26.18 12.08 10.87
C LYS A 186 26.52 13.15 9.83
N SER A 187 27.57 13.93 10.03
CA SER A 187 27.98 14.97 9.09
C SER A 187 28.56 14.37 7.82
N GLU A 188 29.50 13.42 7.94
CA GLU A 188 30.04 12.66 6.79
C GLU A 188 28.92 11.96 6.01
N VAL A 189 28.02 11.25 6.70
CA VAL A 189 26.87 10.57 6.08
C VAL A 189 25.93 11.57 5.39
N ARG A 190 25.75 12.78 5.95
CA ARG A 190 24.95 13.84 5.32
C ARG A 190 25.63 14.41 4.08
N ASP A 191 26.97 14.54 4.08
CA ASP A 191 27.77 14.95 2.92
C ASP A 191 27.75 13.90 1.81
N PHE A 192 27.83 12.61 2.17
CA PHE A 192 27.67 11.49 1.24
C PHE A 192 26.28 11.50 0.58
N LEU A 193 25.21 11.52 1.38
CA LEU A 193 23.82 11.45 0.90
C LEU A 193 23.42 12.65 0.02
N ARG A 194 23.96 13.85 0.29
CA ARG A 194 23.74 15.05 -0.55
C ARG A 194 24.18 14.85 -2.01
N ARG A 195 25.22 14.04 -2.27
CA ARG A 195 25.70 13.72 -3.63
C ARG A 195 24.62 13.01 -4.45
N PHE A 196 23.80 12.19 -3.79
CA PHE A 196 22.67 11.44 -4.35
C PHE A 196 21.33 12.20 -4.24
N LYS A 197 21.39 13.52 -4.05
CA LYS A 197 20.24 14.44 -3.89
C LYS A 197 19.38 14.20 -2.64
N ILE A 198 19.83 13.36 -1.70
CA ILE A 198 19.11 13.04 -0.46
C ILE A 198 19.41 14.11 0.59
N THR A 199 18.43 14.96 0.89
CA THR A 199 18.55 16.08 1.86
C THR A 199 17.71 15.85 3.11
N ASN A 200 16.43 15.48 2.95
CA ASN A 200 15.51 15.22 4.05
C ASN A 200 15.79 13.86 4.71
N THR A 201 16.62 13.86 5.75
CA THR A 201 17.04 12.65 6.45
C THR A 201 16.77 12.73 7.96
N ARG A 202 16.27 11.64 8.54
CA ARG A 202 16.24 11.43 9.98
C ARG A 202 17.29 10.39 10.35
N MET A 203 18.23 10.75 11.22
CA MET A 203 19.33 9.89 11.66
C MET A 203 19.17 9.56 13.15
N MET A 204 19.15 8.28 13.52
CA MET A 204 18.96 7.80 14.90
C MET A 204 19.94 6.66 15.22
N PRO A 205 20.69 6.69 16.34
CA PRO A 205 21.37 5.53 16.87
C PRO A 205 20.35 4.41 17.16
N VAL A 206 20.63 3.19 16.70
CA VAL A 206 19.82 2.01 17.00
C VAL A 206 20.73 0.80 17.23
N ARG A 207 20.34 -0.08 18.15
CA ARG A 207 21.01 -1.37 18.34
C ARG A 207 20.53 -2.36 17.27
N ARG A 208 21.45 -3.07 16.62
CA ARG A 208 21.17 -4.10 15.61
C ARG A 208 22.05 -5.31 15.84
N LYS A 209 21.60 -6.47 15.37
CA LYS A 209 22.36 -7.72 15.38
C LYS A 209 22.85 -8.02 13.97
N TYR A 210 24.09 -8.47 13.84
CA TYR A 210 24.67 -8.94 12.58
C TYR A 210 25.33 -10.32 12.79
N ALA A 211 25.07 -11.27 11.89
CA ALA A 211 25.53 -12.65 12.01
C ALA A 211 25.81 -13.31 10.66
N PHE A 212 26.11 -12.50 9.64
CA PHE A 212 26.40 -12.97 8.29
C PHE A 212 27.92 -13.03 8.01
N ASP A 213 28.28 -13.11 6.74
CA ASP A 213 29.60 -13.43 6.20
C ASP A 213 30.62 -12.28 6.24
N ARG A 214 30.21 -11.02 6.11
CA ARG A 214 31.16 -9.89 6.10
C ARG A 214 31.95 -9.78 7.40
N THR A 215 33.26 -9.57 7.26
CA THR A 215 34.24 -9.47 8.35
C THR A 215 34.49 -8.02 8.81
N ASP A 216 34.19 -7.03 7.97
CA ASP A 216 34.27 -5.58 8.29
C ASP A 216 33.08 -5.05 9.10
N ILE A 217 32.12 -5.92 9.42
CA ILE A 217 30.94 -5.62 10.23
C ILE A 217 31.05 -6.43 11.53
N PRO A 218 31.09 -5.79 12.71
CA PRO A 218 31.09 -6.49 13.98
C PRO A 218 29.92 -7.49 14.10
N ARG A 219 30.23 -8.73 14.47
CA ARG A 219 29.22 -9.77 14.73
C ARG A 219 28.58 -9.58 16.11
N GLY A 220 27.35 -10.05 16.24
CA GLY A 220 26.56 -9.88 17.45
C GLY A 220 25.85 -8.53 17.49
N ASP A 221 25.69 -7.97 18.68
CA ASP A 221 24.94 -6.73 18.93
C ASP A 221 25.85 -5.51 18.78
N SER A 222 25.43 -4.51 18.02
CA SER A 222 26.17 -3.26 17.83
C SER A 222 25.25 -2.06 17.65
N TRP A 223 25.76 -0.88 18.00
CA TRP A 223 25.11 0.39 17.68
C TRP A 223 25.44 0.81 16.25
N VAL A 224 24.40 1.10 15.48
CA VAL A 224 24.51 1.58 14.10
C VAL A 224 23.69 2.87 13.95
N LEU A 225 24.11 3.75 13.05
CA LEU A 225 23.33 4.94 12.73
C LEU A 225 22.26 4.57 11.69
N LYS A 226 21.00 4.48 12.12
CA LYS A 226 19.88 4.32 11.19
C LYS A 226 19.58 5.65 10.53
N VAL A 227 19.69 5.70 9.20
CA VAL A 227 19.21 6.83 8.40
C VAL A 227 17.87 6.45 7.77
N ARG A 228 16.92 7.38 7.78
CA ARG A 228 15.62 7.22 7.12
C ARG A 228 15.30 8.45 6.28
N TYR A 229 14.93 8.26 5.02
CA TYR A 229 14.56 9.33 4.09
C TYR A 229 13.40 8.88 3.18
N PRO A 230 12.52 9.80 2.74
CA PRO A 230 11.41 9.47 1.83
C PRO A 230 11.94 9.12 0.44
N LEU A 231 11.23 8.26 -0.29
CA LEU A 231 11.57 7.93 -1.69
C LEU A 231 10.68 8.63 -2.72
N SER A 232 9.60 9.31 -2.29
CA SER A 232 8.71 10.02 -3.22
C SER A 232 9.42 11.12 -4.00
N ALA A 233 9.01 11.31 -5.26
CA ALA A 233 9.42 12.45 -6.07
C ALA A 233 9.11 13.78 -5.35
N GLY A 234 9.92 14.82 -5.60
CA GLY A 234 9.79 16.11 -4.89
C GLY A 234 10.57 16.21 -3.58
N THR A 235 11.17 15.13 -3.06
CA THR A 235 11.77 15.12 -1.71
C THR A 235 13.29 15.32 -1.65
N GLY A 236 13.97 15.30 -2.80
CA GLY A 236 15.39 15.58 -2.92
C GLY A 236 15.71 17.07 -3.06
N ALA A 237 17.00 17.39 -3.21
CA ALA A 237 17.47 18.77 -3.43
C ALA A 237 16.78 19.39 -4.66
N GLY A 238 16.12 20.53 -4.47
CA GLY A 238 15.39 21.23 -5.55
C GLY A 238 14.15 20.50 -6.08
N GLY A 239 13.56 19.57 -5.30
CA GLY A 239 12.40 18.79 -5.75
C GLY A 239 12.74 17.57 -6.63
N SER A 240 14.02 17.22 -6.75
CA SER A 240 14.46 16.05 -7.51
C SER A 240 14.13 14.73 -6.80
N THR A 241 14.10 13.63 -7.57
CA THR A 241 14.01 12.27 -7.04
C THR A 241 15.37 11.83 -6.45
N PRO A 242 15.41 11.17 -5.28
CA PRO A 242 16.63 10.56 -4.75
C PRO A 242 17.29 9.58 -5.73
N LEU A 243 18.59 9.73 -5.96
CA LEU A 243 19.34 8.83 -6.85
C LEU A 243 19.63 7.48 -6.17
N PRO A 244 19.76 6.37 -6.94
CA PRO A 244 20.21 5.09 -6.41
C PRO A 244 21.57 5.20 -5.71
N LEU A 245 21.69 4.53 -4.55
CA LEU A 245 22.95 4.46 -3.82
C LEU A 245 23.81 3.30 -4.33
N PRO A 246 25.15 3.44 -4.35
CA PRO A 246 26.05 2.33 -4.65
C PRO A 246 25.84 1.17 -3.67
N LEU A 247 26.25 -0.04 -4.08
CA LEU A 247 26.27 -1.19 -3.18
C LEU A 247 27.36 -0.99 -2.12
N ALA A 248 27.00 -1.15 -0.85
CA ALA A 248 27.94 -1.24 0.28
C ALA A 248 29.06 -0.15 0.35
N PRO A 249 28.76 1.15 0.16
CA PRO A 249 29.77 2.20 0.21
C PRO A 249 30.43 2.27 1.60
N SER A 250 31.71 2.61 1.63
CA SER A 250 32.51 2.89 2.82
C SER A 250 32.85 4.38 2.91
N GLY A 251 33.33 4.82 4.08
CA GLY A 251 33.78 6.17 4.35
C GLY A 251 34.93 6.19 5.35
N GLN A 252 35.20 7.36 5.94
CA GLN A 252 36.22 7.54 6.96
C GLN A 252 35.73 7.06 8.35
N LEU A 253 34.48 7.37 8.70
CA LEU A 253 33.89 7.04 10.01
C LEU A 253 32.92 5.85 9.94
N PHE A 254 32.76 5.21 8.78
CA PHE A 254 31.90 4.03 8.62
C PHE A 254 32.51 2.97 7.69
N SER A 255 32.47 1.70 8.12
CA SER A 255 32.96 0.58 7.30
C SER A 255 32.03 0.31 6.12
N THR A 256 30.71 0.34 6.34
CA THR A 256 29.75 0.19 5.25
C THR A 256 28.36 0.77 5.54
N ILE A 257 27.55 0.96 4.50
CA ILE A 257 26.10 1.26 4.59
C ILE A 257 25.29 0.09 4.04
N LEU A 258 24.46 -0.49 4.90
CA LEU A 258 23.53 -1.57 4.55
C LEU A 258 22.17 -1.03 4.08
N ALA A 259 21.45 -1.86 3.31
CA ALA A 259 20.13 -1.59 2.72
C ALA A 259 20.07 -0.45 1.66
N CYS A 260 21.22 -0.07 1.07
CA CYS A 260 21.30 0.89 -0.04
C CYS A 260 20.37 0.55 -1.21
N GLN A 261 20.28 -0.74 -1.56
CA GLN A 261 19.51 -1.23 -2.72
C GLN A 261 18.21 -1.97 -2.33
N GLN A 262 17.85 -2.02 -1.05
CA GLN A 262 16.61 -2.67 -0.57
C GLN A 262 15.37 -2.11 -1.31
N SER A 263 14.43 -2.95 -1.74
CA SER A 263 13.25 -2.44 -2.44
C SER A 263 12.20 -1.83 -1.51
N CYS A 264 11.26 -1.04 -2.05
CA CYS A 264 10.15 -0.50 -1.26
C CYS A 264 9.19 -1.60 -0.82
N LEU A 265 8.90 -2.52 -1.74
CA LEU A 265 8.07 -3.70 -1.55
C LEU A 265 8.67 -4.60 -0.47
N GLU A 266 9.95 -4.95 -0.57
CA GLU A 266 10.65 -5.78 0.43
C GLU A 266 10.59 -5.13 1.83
N ALA A 267 10.91 -3.84 1.92
CA ALA A 267 10.85 -3.09 3.17
C ALA A 267 9.42 -2.96 3.73
N LEU A 268 8.39 -2.95 2.88
CA LEU A 268 6.98 -2.95 3.28
C LEU A 268 6.57 -4.32 3.82
N LEU A 269 6.79 -5.40 3.05
CA LEU A 269 6.40 -6.77 3.43
C LEU A 269 7.01 -7.18 4.77
N ILE A 270 8.34 -7.03 4.93
CA ILE A 270 9.07 -7.38 6.15
C ILE A 270 8.52 -6.60 7.36
N LYS A 271 8.32 -5.29 7.20
CA LYS A 271 7.90 -4.39 8.29
C LYS A 271 6.43 -4.57 8.68
N ARG A 272 5.60 -5.03 7.74
CA ARG A 272 4.16 -5.30 7.93
C ARG A 272 3.85 -6.74 8.30
N ARG A 273 4.86 -7.63 8.30
CA ARG A 273 4.73 -9.08 8.53
C ARG A 273 3.83 -9.77 7.50
N ILE A 274 3.80 -9.26 6.28
CA ILE A 274 3.09 -9.91 5.15
C ILE A 274 3.99 -11.03 4.64
N ARG A 275 3.44 -12.26 4.57
CA ARG A 275 4.21 -13.50 4.29
C ARG A 275 3.63 -14.30 3.12
N GLY A 276 3.14 -13.59 2.11
CA GLY A 276 2.41 -14.16 0.96
C GLY A 276 0.94 -13.71 0.94
N PRO A 277 0.11 -14.35 0.10
CA PRO A 277 -1.33 -14.09 0.01
C PRO A 277 -2.06 -14.31 1.35
N GLY A 278 -3.09 -13.51 1.61
CA GLY A 278 -3.87 -13.62 2.84
C GLY A 278 -4.55 -12.32 3.30
N TRP A 279 -5.28 -12.41 4.40
CA TRP A 279 -6.02 -11.29 4.97
C TRP A 279 -5.11 -10.22 5.57
N ILE A 280 -5.34 -8.98 5.16
CA ILE A 280 -4.81 -7.77 5.78
C ILE A 280 -5.95 -6.80 6.05
N GLN A 281 -5.83 -6.07 7.16
CA GLN A 281 -6.77 -5.04 7.57
C GLN A 281 -6.23 -3.66 7.18
N ILE A 282 -7.09 -2.85 6.55
CA ILE A 282 -6.77 -1.49 6.10
C ILE A 282 -7.58 -0.52 6.94
N GLN A 283 -6.90 0.28 7.77
CA GLN A 283 -7.55 1.27 8.62
C GLN A 283 -8.27 2.32 7.76
N SER A 284 -9.59 2.44 7.93
CA SER A 284 -10.45 3.38 7.18
C SER A 284 -9.90 4.81 7.18
N SER A 285 -9.50 5.33 8.34
CA SER A 285 -8.94 6.69 8.47
C SER A 285 -7.56 6.90 7.82
N ALA A 286 -6.95 5.86 7.25
CA ALA A 286 -5.65 5.92 6.57
C ALA A 286 -5.78 5.80 5.05
N VAL A 287 -6.99 5.63 4.51
CA VAL A 287 -7.23 5.28 3.12
C VAL A 287 -8.41 6.07 2.54
N GLN A 288 -8.36 6.35 1.24
CA GLN A 288 -9.46 6.97 0.49
C GLN A 288 -9.75 6.12 -0.75
N ARG A 289 -11.01 6.01 -1.15
CA ARG A 289 -11.36 5.39 -2.43
C ARG A 289 -11.06 6.35 -3.58
N VAL A 290 -10.51 5.83 -4.66
CA VAL A 290 -10.21 6.61 -5.87
C VAL A 290 -11.39 6.47 -6.83
N PRO A 291 -12.05 7.58 -7.23
CA PRO A 291 -13.11 7.55 -8.23
C PRO A 291 -12.64 6.87 -9.52
N TYR A 292 -13.48 6.05 -10.14
CA TYR A 292 -13.08 5.16 -11.25
C TYR A 292 -12.26 5.86 -12.36
N MET A 293 -12.65 7.07 -12.75
CA MET A 293 -11.97 7.87 -13.79
C MET A 293 -10.57 8.38 -13.42
N LEU A 294 -10.15 8.26 -12.16
CA LEU A 294 -8.86 8.70 -11.63
C LEU A 294 -7.96 7.52 -11.18
N GLN A 295 -8.41 6.28 -11.38
CA GLN A 295 -7.68 5.09 -10.95
C GLN A 295 -6.43 4.85 -11.80
N SER A 296 -5.40 4.30 -11.15
CA SER A 296 -4.12 3.93 -11.78
C SER A 296 -4.02 2.44 -12.13
N THR A 297 -5.05 1.67 -11.80
CA THR A 297 -5.17 0.23 -12.02
C THR A 297 -6.52 -0.12 -12.66
N TRP A 298 -6.64 -1.34 -13.19
CA TRP A 298 -7.88 -1.89 -13.76
C TRP A 298 -8.70 -2.68 -12.73
N SER A 299 -8.57 -2.34 -11.45
CA SER A 299 -9.36 -2.96 -10.39
C SER A 299 -10.78 -2.38 -10.39
N LYS A 300 -11.77 -3.12 -9.85
CA LYS A 300 -13.11 -2.54 -9.66
C LYS A 300 -13.13 -1.51 -8.54
N VAL A 301 -12.24 -1.64 -7.56
CA VAL A 301 -12.01 -0.68 -6.47
C VAL A 301 -10.53 -0.35 -6.39
N GLU A 302 -10.17 0.92 -6.40
CA GLU A 302 -8.83 1.37 -6.05
C GLU A 302 -8.88 2.20 -4.76
N LEU A 303 -8.00 1.85 -3.82
CA LEU A 303 -7.84 2.49 -2.53
C LEU A 303 -6.46 3.16 -2.47
N LYS A 304 -6.38 4.37 -1.92
CA LYS A 304 -5.16 5.18 -1.88
C LYS A 304 -4.75 5.50 -0.45
N MET A 305 -3.51 5.17 -0.10
CA MET A 305 -2.94 5.37 1.23
C MET A 305 -1.76 6.36 1.16
N GLU A 306 -2.06 7.65 1.32
CA GLU A 306 -1.06 8.72 1.22
C GLU A 306 -0.12 8.80 2.44
N GLY A 307 -0.57 8.40 3.63
CA GLY A 307 0.22 8.44 4.88
C GLY A 307 1.34 7.39 4.98
N GLY A 308 1.59 6.66 3.88
CA GLY A 308 2.38 5.43 3.87
C GLY A 308 1.72 4.30 4.65
N ALA A 309 2.38 3.13 4.65
CA ALA A 309 1.82 1.86 5.09
C ALA A 309 1.34 1.77 6.57
N LYS A 310 1.23 2.86 7.33
CA LYS A 310 0.90 2.85 8.77
C LYS A 310 -0.39 2.10 9.09
N GLY A 311 -1.48 2.42 8.37
CA GLY A 311 -2.80 1.81 8.54
C GLY A 311 -2.95 0.43 7.90
N LEU A 312 -1.85 -0.27 7.56
CA LEU A 312 -1.88 -1.61 6.99
C LEU A 312 -1.43 -2.62 8.05
N PHE A 313 -2.28 -3.61 8.35
CA PHE A 313 -2.07 -4.58 9.42
C PHE A 313 -2.33 -6.01 8.93
N THR A 314 -1.47 -6.96 9.31
CA THR A 314 -1.84 -8.38 9.40
C THR A 314 -2.44 -8.65 10.79
N ALA A 315 -3.09 -9.78 11.00
CA ALA A 315 -3.59 -10.16 12.33
C ALA A 315 -2.50 -10.14 13.42
N GLU A 316 -1.29 -10.62 13.11
CA GLU A 316 -0.10 -10.50 13.99
C GLU A 316 0.17 -9.02 14.33
N LYS A 317 0.16 -8.15 13.32
CA LYS A 317 0.52 -6.74 13.47
C LYS A 317 -0.54 -5.92 14.20
N LEU A 318 -1.82 -6.25 14.03
CA LEU A 318 -2.95 -5.60 14.71
C LEU A 318 -2.88 -5.86 16.22
N SER A 319 -2.70 -7.13 16.61
CA SER A 319 -2.55 -7.51 18.03
C SER A 319 -1.34 -6.87 18.73
N GLU A 320 -0.28 -6.52 18.00
CA GLU A 320 0.87 -5.76 18.53
C GLU A 320 0.60 -4.25 18.65
N ALA A 321 -0.35 -3.72 17.87
CA ALA A 321 -0.77 -2.33 17.93
C ALA A 321 -1.77 -2.09 19.06
N GLU A 322 -2.73 -2.99 19.26
CA GLU A 322 -3.73 -2.94 20.35
C GLU A 322 -3.12 -3.10 21.76
N ARG A 323 -1.91 -3.68 21.85
CA ARG A 323 -1.16 -3.88 23.11
C ARG A 323 -0.29 -2.68 23.54
N LYS A 324 -0.37 -1.52 22.88
CA LYS A 324 0.55 -0.37 23.06
C LYS A 324 -0.15 0.96 23.27
#